data_AF-A0A6I9Q721-F1
#
_entry.id   AF-A0A6I9Q721-F1
#
_cell.length_a   1.000
_cell.length_b   1.000
_cell.length_c   1.000
_cell.angle_alpha   90.00
_cell.angle_beta   90.00
_cell.angle_gamma   90.00
#
_symmetry.space_group_name_H-M   'P 1'
#
loop_
_entity.id
_entity.type
_entity.pdbx_description
1 polymer ?
#
loop_
_entity_poly.entity_id
_entity_poly.type
_entity_poly.pdbx_seq_one_letter_code
_entity_poly.pdbx_strand_id
1 'polypeptide(L)'
;MTIVGTGTFGTDYQNELVNLCCSGIFQLGLSSILYCKILILFQRLASAKAHTSRFVSANLPCNKFKNRLVNIMPYETTRVCLQPIRGVEGSDYINASFIDGYRQQKAYIATQGPLAETTEDYWRMLWEHNSTIVVMLTKLREMGREKCHQYWPAERSARYQYFVVDPMAEYNMPQYILREFKVTDARDGQSRTVRQFQFTDWPEQGVPKSGEGFIDFIGQVHKTKEQFGQDGPITVHCSAGVGRTGVFITLSIVLERMRYEGVVDIFQTVKMLRTQRPATVQTEDQYQFCYRASLEYLGSFDHYAT
;
A
#
# COMPACT_ATOMS: atom_id res chain seq x y z
N MET A 1 35.19 -29.48 -19.79
CA MET A 1 35.98 -28.23 -19.81
C MET A 1 35.00 -27.08 -19.82
N THR A 2 35.15 -26.22 -18.84
CA THR A 2 34.24 -25.20 -18.33
C THR A 2 33.84 -24.16 -19.38
N ILE A 3 32.54 -23.86 -19.50
CA ILE A 3 32.07 -22.55 -19.98
C ILE A 3 31.37 -21.89 -18.80
N VAL A 4 32.10 -21.05 -18.08
CA VAL A 4 31.57 -20.06 -17.15
C VAL A 4 31.29 -18.82 -18.00
N GLY A 5 30.02 -18.44 -18.07
CA GLY A 5 29.56 -17.19 -18.67
C GLY A 5 28.42 -16.66 -17.81
N THR A 6 28.77 -15.98 -16.73
CA THR A 6 27.84 -15.20 -15.91
C THR A 6 27.41 -13.97 -16.71
N GLY A 7 26.33 -14.10 -17.48
CA GLY A 7 25.68 -13.00 -18.19
C GLY A 7 24.48 -12.46 -17.40
N THR A 8 24.47 -11.16 -17.15
CA THR A 8 23.40 -10.38 -16.53
C THR A 8 22.16 -10.32 -17.43
N PHE A 9 21.35 -11.38 -17.45
CA PHE A 9 20.12 -11.51 -18.27
C PHE A 9 18.90 -10.69 -17.77
N GLY A 10 19.06 -9.80 -16.79
CA GLY A 10 17.93 -9.13 -16.12
C GLY A 10 17.66 -7.70 -16.56
N THR A 11 18.72 -6.92 -16.84
CA THR A 11 18.63 -5.46 -17.03
C THR A 11 18.36 -5.07 -18.47
N ASP A 12 18.94 -5.78 -19.44
CA ASP A 12 18.82 -5.42 -20.87
C ASP A 12 17.41 -5.66 -21.43
N TYR A 13 16.68 -6.67 -20.92
CA TYR A 13 15.35 -7.02 -21.40
C TYR A 13 14.23 -6.10 -20.91
N GLN A 14 14.41 -5.44 -19.76
CA GLN A 14 13.44 -4.45 -19.29
C GLN A 14 13.67 -3.08 -19.94
N ASN A 15 14.91 -2.73 -20.25
CA ASN A 15 15.21 -1.55 -21.07
C ASN A 15 14.67 -1.71 -22.50
N GLU A 16 14.62 -2.93 -23.04
CA GLU A 16 13.98 -3.20 -24.33
C GLU A 16 12.46 -2.90 -24.33
N LEU A 17 11.77 -3.12 -23.20
CA LEU A 17 10.35 -2.79 -23.04
C LEU A 17 10.09 -1.27 -23.00
N VAL A 18 11.04 -0.51 -22.43
CA VAL A 18 11.00 0.96 -22.43
C VAL A 18 11.36 1.50 -23.82
N ASN A 19 12.37 0.94 -24.48
CA ASN A 19 12.76 1.33 -25.84
C ASN A 19 11.68 1.01 -26.89
N LEU A 20 10.95 -0.10 -26.74
CA LEU A 20 9.75 -0.42 -27.54
C LEU A 20 8.56 0.51 -27.23
N CYS A 21 8.51 1.13 -26.04
CA CYS A 21 7.51 2.16 -25.70
C CYS A 21 7.83 3.50 -26.38
N CYS A 22 9.10 3.90 -26.44
CA CYS A 22 9.51 5.17 -27.07
C CYS A 22 9.37 5.17 -28.61
N SER A 23 9.27 4.02 -29.27
CA SER A 23 9.24 3.93 -30.74
C SER A 23 7.86 4.09 -31.39
N GLY A 24 6.84 4.55 -30.65
CA GLY A 24 5.53 4.89 -31.23
C GLY A 24 4.66 3.72 -31.72
N ILE A 25 5.04 2.46 -31.43
CA ILE A 25 4.31 1.26 -31.89
C ILE A 25 3.04 0.99 -31.05
N PHE A 26 2.80 1.76 -29.98
CA PHE A 26 1.77 1.47 -28.98
C PHE A 26 0.37 2.08 -29.22
N GLN A 27 0.11 2.73 -30.35
CA GLN A 27 -1.25 3.17 -30.71
C GLN A 27 -2.19 2.01 -31.08
N LEU A 28 -1.67 0.79 -31.24
CA LEU A 28 -2.45 -0.42 -31.40
C LEU A 28 -2.23 -1.28 -30.16
N GLY A 29 -3.34 -1.65 -29.51
CA GLY A 29 -3.38 -2.25 -28.18
C GLY A 29 -2.33 -3.33 -27.93
N LEU A 30 -1.87 -3.39 -26.67
CA LEU A 30 -1.00 -4.42 -26.08
C LEU A 30 -0.80 -5.60 -27.02
N SER A 31 0.33 -5.64 -27.74
CA SER A 31 0.61 -6.79 -28.60
C SER A 31 0.41 -8.07 -27.77
N SER A 32 -0.29 -9.06 -28.31
CA SER A 32 -0.66 -10.28 -27.56
C SER A 32 0.56 -10.95 -26.91
N ILE A 33 1.75 -10.74 -27.50
CA ILE A 33 3.05 -11.17 -26.98
C ILE A 33 3.42 -10.45 -25.67
N LEU A 34 3.25 -9.13 -25.59
CA LEU A 34 3.55 -8.38 -24.36
C LEU A 34 2.58 -8.75 -23.24
N TYR A 35 1.30 -8.92 -23.56
CA TYR A 35 0.30 -9.42 -22.61
C TYR A 35 0.70 -10.78 -22.04
N CYS A 36 1.04 -11.74 -22.91
CA CYS A 36 1.55 -13.05 -22.49
C CYS A 36 2.82 -12.96 -21.64
N LYS A 37 3.73 -12.02 -21.93
CA LYS A 37 4.94 -11.80 -21.11
C LYS A 37 4.61 -11.31 -19.71
N ILE A 38 3.72 -10.32 -19.57
CA ILE A 38 3.27 -9.78 -18.27
C ILE A 38 2.62 -10.89 -17.43
N LEU A 39 1.78 -11.70 -18.07
CA LEU A 39 1.16 -12.89 -17.50
C LEU A 39 2.18 -13.86 -16.90
N ILE A 40 3.19 -14.25 -17.70
CA ILE A 40 4.24 -15.18 -17.27
C ILE A 40 5.05 -14.59 -16.11
N LEU A 41 5.34 -13.28 -16.14
CA LEU A 41 6.01 -12.60 -15.04
C LEU A 41 5.18 -12.63 -13.75
N PHE A 42 3.87 -12.38 -13.83
CA PHE A 42 2.98 -12.45 -12.67
C PHE A 42 2.92 -13.88 -12.09
N GLN A 43 2.84 -14.89 -12.95
CA GLN A 43 2.89 -16.29 -12.51
C GLN A 43 4.21 -16.62 -11.80
N ARG A 44 5.34 -16.06 -12.25
CA ARG A 44 6.64 -16.21 -11.58
C ARG A 44 6.73 -15.48 -10.23
N LEU A 45 5.86 -14.52 -9.95
CA LEU A 45 5.75 -13.89 -8.63
C LEU A 45 5.07 -14.79 -7.60
N ALA A 46 4.43 -15.90 -8.03
CA ALA A 46 3.92 -16.90 -7.11
C ALA A 46 5.10 -17.53 -6.35
N SER A 47 5.40 -16.96 -5.18
CA SER A 47 6.36 -17.51 -4.25
C SER A 47 5.86 -18.86 -3.72
N ALA A 48 6.77 -19.79 -3.48
CA ALA A 48 6.49 -21.01 -2.71
C ALA A 48 5.67 -20.67 -1.46
N LYS A 49 4.66 -21.50 -1.13
CA LYS A 49 3.80 -21.30 0.03
C LYS A 49 4.66 -20.97 1.25
N ALA A 50 4.46 -19.79 1.82
CA ALA A 50 5.19 -19.38 3.00
C ALA A 50 4.91 -20.38 4.13
N HIS A 51 5.98 -20.88 4.74
CA HIS A 51 5.87 -21.85 5.83
C HIS A 51 5.13 -21.22 7.03
N THR A 52 4.32 -22.00 7.73
CA THR A 52 3.48 -21.53 8.86
C THR A 52 4.28 -20.88 9.98
N SER A 53 5.54 -21.27 10.13
CA SER A 53 6.51 -20.67 11.06
C SER A 53 6.76 -19.18 10.84
N ARG A 54 6.34 -18.61 9.71
CA ARG A 54 6.44 -17.17 9.43
C ARG A 54 5.29 -16.33 10.01
N PHE A 55 4.27 -16.96 10.62
CA PHE A 55 3.04 -16.31 11.05
C PHE A 55 2.72 -16.62 12.53
N VAL A 56 3.71 -16.56 13.42
CA VAL A 56 3.59 -17.07 14.81
C VAL A 56 2.54 -16.28 15.59
N SER A 57 2.74 -14.97 15.73
CA SER A 57 1.86 -14.10 16.52
C SER A 57 0.45 -14.05 15.93
N ALA A 58 0.34 -14.05 14.60
CA ALA A 58 -0.94 -13.98 13.89
C ALA A 58 -1.82 -15.23 14.06
N ASN A 59 -1.22 -16.40 14.32
CA ASN A 59 -1.93 -17.67 14.51
C ASN A 59 -2.30 -17.96 15.96
N LEU A 60 -1.84 -17.16 16.94
CA LEU A 60 -2.23 -17.34 18.33
C LEU A 60 -3.76 -17.29 18.47
N PRO A 61 -4.39 -18.17 19.27
CA PRO A 61 -5.84 -18.21 19.43
C PRO A 61 -6.44 -16.85 19.82
N CYS A 62 -5.76 -16.10 20.69
CA CYS A 62 -6.15 -14.75 21.13
C CYS A 62 -6.12 -13.69 20.01
N ASN A 63 -5.49 -13.96 18.87
CA ASN A 63 -5.37 -13.03 17.75
C ASN A 63 -6.23 -13.39 16.54
N LYS A 64 -6.88 -14.56 16.53
CA LYS A 64 -7.66 -15.03 15.36
C LYS A 64 -8.74 -14.05 14.93
N PHE A 65 -9.47 -13.47 15.89
CA PHE A 65 -10.53 -12.50 15.61
C PHE A 65 -10.02 -11.12 15.17
N LYS A 66 -8.71 -10.85 15.33
CA LYS A 66 -8.08 -9.60 14.87
C LYS A 66 -7.73 -9.62 13.37
N ASN A 67 -7.91 -10.76 12.69
CA ASN A 67 -7.62 -10.92 11.27
C ASN A 67 -8.91 -10.88 10.43
N ARG A 68 -9.04 -9.91 9.53
CA ARG A 68 -10.19 -9.82 8.62
C ARG A 68 -10.26 -11.03 7.69
N LEU A 69 -9.11 -11.49 7.21
CA LEU A 69 -8.98 -12.71 6.40
C LEU A 69 -7.93 -13.64 7.01
N VAL A 70 -8.33 -14.87 7.33
CA VAL A 70 -7.46 -15.87 7.98
C VAL A 70 -6.27 -16.31 7.11
N ASN A 71 -6.34 -16.11 5.80
CA ASN A 71 -5.27 -16.47 4.86
C ASN A 71 -4.32 -15.30 4.54
N ILE A 72 -4.55 -14.11 5.11
CA ILE A 72 -3.69 -12.94 4.94
C ILE A 72 -3.19 -12.49 6.31
N MET A 73 -1.95 -12.87 6.63
CA MET A 73 -1.30 -12.58 7.91
C MET A 73 0.05 -11.90 7.67
N PRO A 74 0.51 -11.03 8.58
CA PRO A 74 1.81 -10.40 8.47
C PRO A 74 2.92 -11.42 8.76
N TYR A 75 4.07 -11.31 8.06
CA TYR A 75 5.25 -12.08 8.45
C TYR A 75 5.78 -11.61 9.80
N GLU A 76 6.26 -12.54 10.62
CA GLU A 76 6.79 -12.24 11.96
C GLU A 76 7.96 -11.24 11.91
N THR A 77 8.82 -11.34 10.88
CA THR A 77 10.02 -10.52 10.71
C THR A 77 9.74 -9.05 10.38
N THR A 78 8.55 -8.75 9.85
CA THR A 78 8.18 -7.42 9.36
C THR A 78 6.87 -6.93 9.96
N ARG A 79 6.25 -7.68 10.89
CA ARG A 79 5.01 -7.24 11.54
C ARG A 79 5.22 -5.94 12.29
N VAL A 80 4.17 -5.14 12.37
CA VAL A 80 4.14 -4.00 13.28
C VAL A 80 3.78 -4.52 14.66
N CYS A 81 4.66 -4.29 15.64
CA CYS A 81 4.44 -4.66 17.03
C CYS A 81 3.90 -3.47 17.80
N LEU A 82 2.87 -3.69 18.62
CA LEU A 82 2.40 -2.70 19.58
C LEU A 82 3.05 -2.94 20.94
N GLN A 83 3.13 -1.92 21.78
CA GLN A 83 3.59 -2.09 23.16
C GLN A 83 2.63 -3.03 23.91
N PRO A 84 3.12 -4.11 24.55
CA PRO A 84 2.26 -5.03 25.27
C PRO A 84 1.51 -4.33 26.43
N ILE A 85 0.23 -4.62 26.57
CA ILE A 85 -0.59 -4.18 27.69
C ILE A 85 -0.54 -5.27 28.77
N ARG A 86 -0.18 -4.88 29.99
CA ARG A 86 -0.04 -5.81 31.13
C ARG A 86 -1.35 -6.58 31.36
N GLY A 87 -1.26 -7.90 31.38
CA GLY A 87 -2.40 -8.80 31.63
C GLY A 87 -3.28 -9.07 30.40
N VAL A 88 -2.95 -8.54 29.22
CA VAL A 88 -3.70 -8.77 27.98
C VAL A 88 -2.81 -9.49 26.97
N GLU A 89 -2.96 -10.80 26.87
CA GLU A 89 -2.27 -11.62 25.86
C GLU A 89 -2.66 -11.20 24.43
N GLY A 90 -1.70 -11.12 23.52
CA GLY A 90 -1.94 -10.70 22.13
C GLY A 90 -2.20 -9.21 21.95
N SER A 91 -2.02 -8.39 23.00
CA SER A 91 -2.12 -6.93 22.91
C SER A 91 -0.97 -6.27 22.13
N ASP A 92 0.11 -7.00 21.83
CA ASP A 92 1.20 -6.53 20.97
C ASP A 92 0.92 -6.76 19.47
N TYR A 93 -0.20 -7.40 19.14
CA TYR A 93 -0.53 -7.83 17.78
C TYR A 93 -1.54 -6.92 17.09
N ILE A 94 -1.20 -6.56 15.85
CA ILE A 94 -2.10 -6.01 14.83
C ILE A 94 -1.72 -6.59 13.46
N ASN A 95 -2.69 -6.83 12.58
CA ASN A 95 -2.43 -7.35 11.23
C ASN A 95 -1.87 -6.26 10.30
N ALA A 96 -0.61 -5.91 10.51
CA ALA A 96 0.10 -4.90 9.77
C ALA A 96 1.55 -5.31 9.54
N SER A 97 2.14 -4.86 8.43
CA SER A 97 3.54 -5.12 8.09
C SER A 97 4.24 -3.82 7.70
N PHE A 98 5.46 -3.63 8.18
CA PHE A 98 6.36 -2.61 7.64
C PHE A 98 6.80 -2.99 6.24
N ILE A 99 6.80 -1.99 5.36
CA ILE A 99 7.19 -2.11 3.98
C ILE A 99 8.20 -1.01 3.67
N ASP A 100 9.26 -1.36 2.96
CA ASP A 100 10.28 -0.39 2.55
C ASP A 100 9.79 0.43 1.36
N GLY A 101 10.20 1.69 1.32
CA GLY A 101 9.98 2.57 0.16
C GLY A 101 11.24 2.67 -0.70
N TYR A 102 11.21 3.59 -1.66
CA TYR A 102 12.35 3.81 -2.54
C TYR A 102 13.55 4.39 -1.79
N ARG A 103 13.34 5.41 -0.95
CA ARG A 103 14.41 6.11 -0.22
C ARG A 103 14.68 5.61 1.19
N GLN A 104 13.68 5.05 1.86
CA GLN A 104 13.74 4.74 3.28
C GLN A 104 13.15 3.38 3.59
N GLN A 105 13.80 2.67 4.52
CA GLN A 105 13.20 1.48 5.12
C GLN A 105 11.99 1.86 5.95
N LYS A 106 11.03 0.94 6.08
CA LYS A 106 9.77 1.15 6.83
C LYS A 106 9.06 2.45 6.41
N ALA A 107 9.07 2.77 5.11
CA ALA A 107 8.38 3.94 4.58
C ALA A 107 6.85 3.83 4.67
N TYR A 108 6.34 2.60 4.70
CA TYR A 108 4.92 2.32 4.75
C TYR A 108 4.59 1.29 5.83
N ILE A 109 3.35 1.35 6.30
CA ILE A 109 2.69 0.26 7.02
C ILE A 109 1.55 -0.25 6.14
N ALA A 110 1.66 -1.49 5.65
CA ALA A 110 0.58 -2.14 4.92
C ALA A 110 -0.29 -2.95 5.89
N THR A 111 -1.57 -2.58 6.01
CA THR A 111 -2.50 -3.16 6.99
C THR A 111 -3.88 -3.41 6.39
N GLN A 112 -4.67 -4.26 7.05
CA GLN A 112 -6.07 -4.51 6.67
C GLN A 112 -6.95 -3.29 6.98
N GLY A 113 -8.09 -3.19 6.31
CA GLY A 113 -9.14 -2.25 6.70
C GLY A 113 -9.62 -2.60 8.12
N PRO A 114 -9.55 -1.67 9.09
CA PRO A 114 -9.84 -1.96 10.48
C PRO A 114 -11.17 -2.70 10.69
N LEU A 115 -11.19 -3.56 11.70
CA LEU A 115 -12.40 -4.17 12.24
C LEU A 115 -12.89 -3.34 13.43
N ALA A 116 -14.12 -3.56 13.87
CA ALA A 116 -14.61 -2.94 15.10
C ALA A 116 -13.68 -3.30 16.28
N GLU A 117 -13.29 -4.57 16.37
CA GLU A 117 -12.45 -5.15 17.43
C GLU A 117 -10.99 -4.69 17.40
N THR A 118 -10.53 -4.10 16.29
CA THR A 118 -9.12 -3.67 16.10
C THR A 118 -8.99 -2.17 15.91
N THR A 119 -10.09 -1.42 16.04
CA THR A 119 -10.08 0.05 15.86
C THR A 119 -9.19 0.74 16.91
N GLU A 120 -9.20 0.27 18.16
CA GLU A 120 -8.31 0.82 19.21
C GLU A 120 -6.84 0.47 18.95
N ASP A 121 -6.55 -0.79 18.60
CA ASP A 121 -5.21 -1.24 18.21
C ASP A 121 -4.68 -0.43 17.02
N TYR A 122 -5.55 -0.06 16.08
CA TYR A 122 -5.20 0.75 14.91
C TYR A 122 -4.74 2.16 15.29
N TRP A 123 -5.50 2.90 16.11
CA TRP A 123 -5.07 4.23 16.55
C TRP A 123 -3.80 4.19 17.40
N ARG A 124 -3.66 3.15 18.23
CA ARG A 124 -2.42 2.91 18.98
C ARG A 124 -1.22 2.65 18.07
N MET A 125 -1.41 1.87 17.00
CA MET A 125 -0.37 1.65 15.97
C MET A 125 0.08 2.97 15.34
N LEU A 126 -0.87 3.83 14.96
CA LEU A 126 -0.54 5.12 14.36
C LEU A 126 0.28 6.01 15.31
N TRP A 127 -0.10 6.03 16.59
CA TRP A 127 0.60 6.81 17.60
C TRP A 127 2.00 6.28 17.92
N GLU A 128 2.11 4.99 18.24
CA GLU A 128 3.37 4.36 18.66
C GLU A 128 4.43 4.38 17.54
N HIS A 129 4.01 4.30 16.28
CA HIS A 129 4.90 4.29 15.12
C HIS A 129 4.95 5.63 14.38
N ASN A 130 4.46 6.71 15.00
CA ASN A 130 4.49 8.07 14.45
C ASN A 130 3.88 8.20 13.03
N SER A 131 2.87 7.39 12.70
CA SER A 131 2.21 7.41 11.40
C SER A 131 1.08 8.44 11.37
N THR A 132 1.33 9.60 10.81
CA THR A 132 0.36 10.71 10.73
C THR A 132 -0.35 10.81 9.37
N ILE A 133 0.08 10.04 8.36
CA ILE A 133 -0.59 9.97 7.06
C ILE A 133 -1.20 8.57 6.89
N VAL A 134 -2.50 8.54 6.62
CA VAL A 134 -3.27 7.32 6.38
C VAL A 134 -3.85 7.34 4.97
N VAL A 135 -3.73 6.23 4.25
CA VAL A 135 -4.28 6.02 2.91
C VAL A 135 -5.29 4.88 2.96
N MET A 136 -6.54 5.19 2.65
CA MET A 136 -7.67 4.26 2.58
C MET A 136 -8.07 4.04 1.13
N LEU A 137 -8.01 2.79 0.66
CA LEU A 137 -8.21 2.45 -0.75
C LEU A 137 -9.52 1.69 -1.01
N THR A 138 -10.51 1.81 -0.13
CA THR A 138 -11.83 1.19 -0.28
C THR A 138 -12.92 2.14 0.20
N LYS A 139 -14.16 1.88 -0.24
CA LYS A 139 -15.34 2.35 0.51
C LYS A 139 -15.48 1.52 1.80
N LEU A 140 -16.36 1.93 2.71
CA LEU A 140 -16.70 1.14 3.89
C LEU A 140 -17.34 -0.20 3.50
N ARG A 141 -18.22 -0.16 2.49
CA ARG A 141 -18.89 -1.35 1.91
C ARG A 141 -18.78 -1.30 0.39
N GLU A 142 -18.54 -2.45 -0.22
CA GLU A 142 -18.49 -2.64 -1.68
C GLU A 142 -19.16 -3.99 -2.00
N MET A 143 -19.95 -4.06 -3.07
CA MET A 143 -20.71 -5.27 -3.44
C MET A 143 -21.52 -5.84 -2.26
N GLY A 144 -22.11 -4.97 -1.43
CA GLY A 144 -22.90 -5.35 -0.25
C GLY A 144 -22.10 -5.90 0.95
N ARG A 145 -20.78 -6.05 0.84
CA ARG A 145 -19.91 -6.58 1.91
C ARG A 145 -19.09 -5.48 2.55
N GLU A 146 -18.91 -5.57 3.87
CA GLU A 146 -18.01 -4.67 4.57
C GLU A 146 -16.56 -4.91 4.14
N LYS A 147 -15.87 -3.83 3.79
CA LYS A 147 -14.43 -3.82 3.47
C LYS A 147 -13.61 -3.22 4.61
N CYS A 148 -14.17 -2.26 5.33
CA CYS A 148 -13.54 -1.52 6.42
C CYS A 148 -14.62 -1.04 7.39
N HIS A 149 -14.40 -1.23 8.69
CA HIS A 149 -15.20 -0.57 9.73
C HIS A 149 -14.88 0.93 9.73
N GLN A 150 -15.85 1.79 10.07
CA GLN A 150 -15.59 3.21 10.23
C GLN A 150 -14.85 3.46 11.54
N TYR A 151 -13.52 3.46 11.48
CA TYR A 151 -12.63 3.61 12.63
C TYR A 151 -12.41 5.08 13.05
N TRP A 152 -13.07 6.03 12.41
CA TRP A 152 -12.90 7.46 12.67
C TRP A 152 -14.23 8.15 13.06
N PRO A 153 -14.17 9.20 13.89
CA PRO A 153 -15.33 10.02 14.21
C PRO A 153 -15.72 10.91 13.03
N ALA A 154 -17.02 11.12 12.82
CA ALA A 154 -17.54 12.03 11.81
C ALA A 154 -17.88 13.42 12.37
N GLU A 155 -18.81 13.49 13.34
CA GLU A 155 -19.33 14.77 13.82
C GLU A 155 -18.76 15.22 15.17
N ARG A 156 -18.46 14.27 16.06
CA ARG A 156 -18.03 14.54 17.44
C ARG A 156 -16.80 13.73 17.77
N SER A 157 -15.99 14.26 18.68
CA SER A 157 -14.83 13.58 19.22
C SER A 157 -15.17 12.17 19.69
N ALA A 158 -14.31 11.21 19.38
CA ALA A 158 -14.41 9.84 19.86
C ALA A 158 -13.14 9.47 20.63
N ARG A 159 -13.30 8.63 21.65
CA ARG A 159 -12.19 8.10 22.42
C ARG A 159 -11.95 6.64 22.06
N TYR A 160 -10.72 6.33 21.66
CA TYR A 160 -10.24 4.98 21.37
C TYR A 160 -9.12 4.67 22.36
N GLN A 161 -9.44 3.92 23.41
CA GLN A 161 -8.52 3.66 24.53
C GLN A 161 -7.96 4.97 25.15
N TYR A 162 -6.68 5.26 24.96
CA TYR A 162 -5.98 6.44 25.49
C TYR A 162 -6.11 7.67 24.59
N PHE A 163 -6.55 7.49 23.34
CA PHE A 163 -6.51 8.54 22.33
C PHE A 163 -7.88 9.17 22.14
N VAL A 164 -7.96 10.49 22.26
CA VAL A 164 -9.12 11.28 21.86
C VAL A 164 -8.88 11.77 20.44
N VAL A 165 -9.78 11.42 19.52
CA VAL A 165 -9.71 11.79 18.11
C VAL A 165 -10.80 12.81 17.84
N ASP A 166 -10.39 14.03 17.52
CA ASP A 166 -11.27 15.14 17.18
C ASP A 166 -11.30 15.32 15.66
N PRO A 167 -12.47 15.22 14.99
CA PRO A 167 -12.58 15.55 13.57
C PRO A 167 -12.42 17.07 13.37
N MET A 168 -11.49 17.47 12.52
CA MET A 168 -11.15 18.89 12.33
C MET A 168 -11.65 19.45 11.00
N ALA A 169 -11.43 18.72 9.92
CA ALA A 169 -11.87 19.11 8.59
C ALA A 169 -12.09 17.89 7.70
N GLU A 170 -13.00 18.03 6.74
CA GLU A 170 -13.21 17.09 5.65
C GLU A 170 -13.27 17.86 4.33
N TYR A 171 -12.45 17.45 3.37
CA TYR A 171 -12.37 18.03 2.04
C TYR A 171 -12.74 16.96 1.01
N ASN A 172 -13.81 17.22 0.26
CA ASN A 172 -14.31 16.33 -0.77
C ASN A 172 -13.70 16.74 -2.12
N MET A 173 -12.74 15.95 -2.60
CA MET A 173 -12.10 16.13 -3.91
C MET A 173 -12.76 15.19 -4.93
N PRO A 174 -12.57 15.40 -6.25
CA PRO A 174 -13.26 14.59 -7.27
C PRO A 174 -13.07 13.08 -7.13
N GLN A 175 -11.88 12.62 -6.74
CA GLN A 175 -11.52 11.19 -6.69
C GLN A 175 -11.07 10.70 -5.31
N TYR A 176 -11.04 11.58 -4.32
CA TYR A 176 -10.67 11.23 -2.96
C TYR A 176 -11.28 12.17 -1.93
N ILE A 177 -11.29 11.75 -0.68
CA ILE A 177 -11.69 12.55 0.46
C ILE A 177 -10.46 12.71 1.36
N LEU A 178 -10.15 13.93 1.77
CA LEU A 178 -9.13 14.21 2.78
C LEU A 178 -9.83 14.55 4.09
N ARG A 179 -9.53 13.79 5.15
CA ARG A 179 -9.96 14.08 6.52
C ARG A 179 -8.78 14.45 7.38
N GLU A 180 -8.92 15.50 8.18
CA GLU A 180 -7.94 15.90 9.18
C GLU A 180 -8.50 15.65 10.58
N PHE A 181 -7.68 15.01 11.42
CA PHE A 181 -8.00 14.70 12.81
C PHE A 181 -6.94 15.29 13.72
N LYS A 182 -7.35 15.83 14.87
CA LYS A 182 -6.44 16.05 15.98
C LYS A 182 -6.53 14.84 16.91
N VAL A 183 -5.41 14.16 17.12
CA VAL A 183 -5.31 13.01 18.02
C VAL A 183 -4.56 13.46 19.26
N THR A 184 -5.19 13.33 20.42
CA THR A 184 -4.63 13.70 21.72
C THR A 184 -4.48 12.47 22.60
N ASP A 185 -3.28 12.22 23.11
CA ASP A 185 -3.04 11.19 24.12
C ASP A 185 -3.48 11.71 25.49
N ALA A 186 -4.55 11.12 26.04
CA ALA A 186 -5.13 11.56 27.29
C ALA A 186 -4.25 11.28 28.52
N ARG A 187 -3.14 10.53 28.36
CA ARG A 187 -2.21 10.20 29.45
C ARG A 187 -1.26 11.35 29.77
N ASP A 188 -0.80 12.06 28.74
CA ASP A 188 0.21 13.13 28.86
C ASP A 188 -0.22 14.46 28.20
N GLY A 189 -1.35 14.48 27.49
CA GLY A 189 -1.89 15.66 26.82
C GLY A 189 -1.20 16.00 25.49
N GLN A 190 -0.24 15.20 25.02
CA GLN A 190 0.39 15.44 23.72
C GLN A 190 -0.61 15.26 22.59
N SER A 191 -0.48 16.06 21.52
CA SER A 191 -1.37 15.95 20.37
C SER A 191 -0.64 15.99 19.03
N ARG A 192 -1.20 15.31 18.03
CA ARG A 192 -0.69 15.25 16.66
C ARG A 192 -1.84 15.42 15.67
N THR A 193 -1.55 15.99 14.50
CA THR A 193 -2.50 16.00 13.38
C THR A 193 -2.33 14.73 12.55
N VAL A 194 -3.41 13.98 12.36
CA VAL A 194 -3.45 12.80 11.48
C VAL A 194 -4.32 13.13 10.27
N ARG A 195 -3.81 12.84 9.07
CA ARG A 195 -4.50 13.07 7.80
C ARG A 195 -4.83 11.74 7.15
N GLN A 196 -6.10 11.55 6.81
CA GLN A 196 -6.59 10.38 6.11
C GLN A 196 -7.01 10.74 4.69
N PHE A 197 -6.39 10.10 3.72
CA PHE A 197 -6.70 10.17 2.31
C PHE A 197 -7.50 8.94 1.91
N GLN A 198 -8.78 9.10 1.58
CA GLN A 198 -9.63 8.02 1.10
C GLN A 198 -9.83 8.13 -0.40
N PHE A 199 -9.23 7.24 -1.20
CA PHE A 199 -9.50 7.18 -2.63
C PHE A 199 -10.87 6.56 -2.88
N THR A 200 -11.75 7.28 -3.57
CA THR A 200 -13.17 6.92 -3.74
C THR A 200 -13.51 6.38 -5.12
N ASP A 201 -12.61 6.54 -6.10
CA ASP A 201 -12.84 6.22 -7.51
C ASP A 201 -12.29 4.85 -7.95
N TRP A 202 -11.91 3.98 -6.99
CA TRP A 202 -11.53 2.61 -7.33
C TRP A 202 -12.81 1.78 -7.60
N PRO A 203 -12.94 1.11 -8.76
CA PRO A 203 -14.15 0.36 -9.09
C PRO A 203 -14.36 -0.87 -8.19
N GLU A 204 -15.60 -1.16 -7.85
CA GLU A 204 -15.93 -2.30 -6.98
C GLU A 204 -15.55 -3.66 -7.60
N GLN A 205 -15.42 -3.70 -8.93
CA GLN A 205 -14.92 -4.85 -9.69
C GLN A 205 -13.74 -4.41 -10.58
N GLY A 206 -12.67 -5.20 -10.58
CA GLY A 206 -11.49 -4.96 -11.40
C GLY A 206 -10.60 -3.80 -10.91
N VAL A 207 -10.09 -3.03 -11.86
CA VAL A 207 -9.10 -1.95 -11.67
C VAL A 207 -9.55 -0.70 -12.44
N PRO A 208 -9.08 0.51 -12.05
CA PRO A 208 -9.35 1.73 -12.82
C PRO A 208 -8.96 1.57 -14.29
N LYS A 209 -9.74 2.20 -15.19
CA LYS A 209 -9.49 2.12 -16.64
C LYS A 209 -8.22 2.89 -17.04
N SER A 210 -8.05 4.06 -16.46
CA SER A 210 -6.86 4.93 -16.54
C SER A 210 -6.22 5.05 -15.15
N GLY A 211 -4.91 5.22 -15.12
CA GLY A 211 -4.09 5.47 -13.94
C GLY A 211 -4.00 6.95 -13.54
N GLU A 212 -4.34 7.90 -14.40
CA GLU A 212 -4.19 9.35 -14.17
C GLU A 212 -4.65 9.81 -12.78
N GLY A 213 -5.90 9.47 -12.41
CA GLY A 213 -6.46 9.87 -11.12
C GLY A 213 -5.77 9.21 -9.92
N PHE A 214 -5.30 7.99 -10.08
CA PHE A 214 -4.57 7.28 -9.03
C PHE A 214 -3.12 7.79 -8.89
N ILE A 215 -2.52 8.22 -9.99
CA ILE A 215 -1.20 8.85 -10.02
C ILE A 215 -1.25 10.22 -9.33
N ASP A 216 -2.24 11.06 -9.66
CA ASP A 216 -2.44 12.35 -8.96
C ASP A 216 -2.65 12.11 -7.46
N PHE A 217 -3.51 11.15 -7.09
CA PHE A 217 -3.73 10.78 -5.70
C PHE A 217 -2.43 10.39 -4.96
N ILE A 218 -1.58 9.55 -5.56
CA ILE A 218 -0.25 9.22 -5.02
C ILE A 218 0.58 10.49 -4.84
N GLY A 219 0.59 11.37 -5.85
CA GLY A 219 1.28 12.66 -5.82
C GLY A 219 0.82 13.54 -4.66
N GLN A 220 -0.50 13.68 -4.44
CA GLN A 220 -1.05 14.48 -3.34
C GLN A 220 -0.67 13.94 -1.96
N VAL A 221 -0.68 12.61 -1.79
CA VAL A 221 -0.28 11.98 -0.52
C VAL A 221 1.19 12.27 -0.20
N HIS A 222 2.09 12.03 -1.15
CA HIS A 222 3.53 12.25 -0.93
C HIS A 222 3.89 13.74 -0.82
N LYS A 223 3.27 14.60 -1.63
CA LYS A 223 3.41 16.05 -1.51
C LYS A 223 3.00 16.53 -0.11
N THR A 224 1.89 16.01 0.42
CA THR A 224 1.44 16.35 1.78
C THR A 224 2.43 15.87 2.84
N LYS A 225 2.98 14.66 2.68
CA LYS A 225 4.02 14.13 3.59
C LYS A 225 5.24 15.06 3.64
N GLU A 226 5.74 15.47 2.48
CA GLU A 226 6.90 16.37 2.35
C GLU A 226 6.60 17.77 2.87
N GLN A 227 5.48 18.36 2.46
CA GLN A 227 5.09 19.73 2.83
C GLN A 227 4.96 19.94 4.34
N PHE A 228 4.47 18.92 5.06
CA PHE A 228 4.35 18.98 6.52
C PHE A 228 5.52 18.34 7.26
N GLY A 229 6.60 17.94 6.57
CA GLY A 229 7.81 17.37 7.17
C GLY A 229 7.53 16.12 8.02
N GLN A 230 6.70 15.20 7.52
CA GLN A 230 6.31 14.01 8.28
C GLN A 230 7.30 12.86 8.03
N ASP A 231 8.10 12.52 9.05
CA ASP A 231 9.13 11.47 8.94
C ASP A 231 8.58 10.04 9.07
N GLY A 232 7.40 9.90 9.70
CA GLY A 232 6.79 8.61 9.97
C GLY A 232 6.38 7.82 8.72
N PRO A 233 6.05 6.52 8.88
CA PRO A 233 5.54 5.72 7.79
C PRO A 233 4.16 6.22 7.33
N ILE A 234 3.84 6.01 6.05
CA ILE A 234 2.48 6.16 5.55
C ILE A 234 1.73 4.85 5.82
N THR A 235 0.66 4.89 6.60
CA THR A 235 -0.19 3.72 6.81
C THR A 235 -1.16 3.57 5.64
N VAL A 236 -1.08 2.46 4.91
CA VAL A 236 -1.90 2.18 3.72
C VAL A 236 -2.75 0.95 3.99
N HIS A 237 -4.06 1.06 3.76
CA HIS A 237 -4.99 -0.05 3.89
C HIS A 237 -6.04 -0.12 2.78
N CYS A 238 -6.58 -1.32 2.61
CA CYS A 238 -7.70 -1.58 1.75
C CYS A 238 -8.68 -2.53 2.47
N SER A 239 -9.01 -3.68 1.90
CA SER A 239 -9.73 -4.72 2.65
C SER A 239 -8.75 -5.58 3.46
N ALA A 240 -7.88 -6.36 2.79
CA ALA A 240 -6.91 -7.23 3.45
C ALA A 240 -5.49 -6.63 3.52
N GLY A 241 -5.29 -5.44 2.96
CA GLY A 241 -4.00 -4.75 2.97
C GLY A 241 -2.94 -5.35 2.04
N VAL A 242 -3.34 -5.97 0.93
CA VAL A 242 -2.42 -6.64 -0.02
C VAL A 242 -2.67 -6.29 -1.49
N GLY A 243 -3.93 -6.21 -1.92
CA GLY A 243 -4.29 -5.93 -3.33
C GLY A 243 -4.07 -4.47 -3.72
N ARG A 244 -5.08 -3.62 -3.54
CA ARG A 244 -5.00 -2.16 -3.80
C ARG A 244 -3.85 -1.49 -3.04
N THR A 245 -3.62 -1.88 -1.79
CA THR A 245 -2.47 -1.45 -0.98
C THR A 245 -1.15 -1.77 -1.67
N GLY A 246 -1.01 -2.96 -2.24
CA GLY A 246 0.17 -3.33 -3.01
C GLY A 246 0.35 -2.48 -4.26
N VAL A 247 -0.73 -2.18 -4.98
CA VAL A 247 -0.68 -1.28 -6.15
C VAL A 247 -0.22 0.11 -5.76
N PHE A 248 -0.80 0.70 -4.70
CA PHE A 248 -0.40 2.03 -4.20
C PHE A 248 1.09 2.10 -3.86
N ILE A 249 1.59 1.11 -3.10
CA ILE A 249 3.00 1.10 -2.69
C ILE A 249 3.92 0.81 -3.88
N THR A 250 3.55 -0.13 -4.76
CA THR A 250 4.32 -0.44 -5.98
C THR A 250 4.47 0.79 -6.85
N LEU A 251 3.37 1.49 -7.15
CA LEU A 251 3.40 2.70 -7.96
C LEU A 251 4.14 3.83 -7.24
N SER A 252 3.98 4.01 -5.93
CA SER A 252 4.75 5.01 -5.19
C SER A 252 6.26 4.83 -5.38
N ILE A 253 6.76 3.60 -5.31
CA ILE A 253 8.18 3.28 -5.51
C ILE A 253 8.59 3.42 -6.97
N VAL A 254 7.80 2.85 -7.88
CA VAL A 254 8.13 2.78 -9.31
C VAL A 254 8.12 4.16 -9.97
N LEU A 255 7.11 4.99 -9.69
CA LEU A 255 6.98 6.31 -10.29
C LEU A 255 8.10 7.23 -9.81
N GLU A 256 8.47 7.16 -8.53
CA GLU A 256 9.61 7.90 -8.01
C GLU A 256 10.92 7.41 -8.64
N ARG A 257 11.18 6.10 -8.63
CA ARG A 257 12.38 5.54 -9.25
C ARG A 257 12.50 5.87 -10.73
N MET A 258 11.40 5.81 -11.47
CA MET A 258 11.34 6.19 -12.88
C MET A 258 11.76 7.64 -13.08
N ARG A 259 11.30 8.56 -12.22
CA ARG A 259 11.65 9.98 -12.28
C ARG A 259 13.14 10.26 -12.03
N TYR A 260 13.80 9.49 -11.15
CA TYR A 260 15.20 9.74 -10.76
C TYR A 260 16.22 8.90 -11.53
N GLU A 261 15.88 7.67 -11.92
CA GLU A 261 16.80 6.73 -12.57
C GLU A 261 16.45 6.45 -14.04
N GLY A 262 15.26 6.85 -14.51
CA GLY A 262 14.81 6.57 -15.88
C GLY A 262 14.53 5.08 -16.15
N VAL A 263 14.43 4.25 -15.10
CA VAL A 263 14.20 2.80 -15.21
C VAL A 263 12.94 2.36 -14.47
N VAL A 264 12.32 1.30 -14.96
CA VAL A 264 11.07 0.73 -14.43
C VAL A 264 11.24 -0.76 -14.23
N ASP A 265 11.11 -1.25 -12.99
CA ASP A 265 11.12 -2.69 -12.70
C ASP A 265 10.00 -3.08 -11.73
N ILE A 266 8.80 -3.28 -12.29
CA ILE A 266 7.61 -3.65 -11.53
C ILE A 266 7.75 -5.06 -10.96
N PHE A 267 8.38 -5.99 -11.69
CA PHE A 267 8.55 -7.37 -11.24
C PHE A 267 9.39 -7.46 -9.97
N GLN A 268 10.59 -6.85 -9.97
CA GLN A 268 11.44 -6.86 -8.78
C GLN A 268 10.82 -6.06 -7.65
N THR A 269 10.13 -4.96 -7.94
CA THR A 269 9.40 -4.19 -6.92
C THR A 269 8.37 -5.06 -6.22
N VAL A 270 7.45 -5.70 -6.94
CA VAL A 270 6.42 -6.57 -6.33
C VAL A 270 7.04 -7.77 -5.64
N LYS A 271 8.09 -8.37 -6.22
CA LYS A 271 8.84 -9.47 -5.60
C LYS A 271 9.42 -9.05 -4.24
N MET A 272 10.04 -7.87 -4.16
CA MET A 272 10.57 -7.29 -2.93
C MET A 272 9.46 -7.09 -1.89
N LEU A 273 8.35 -6.43 -2.27
CA LEU A 273 7.21 -6.21 -1.37
C LEU A 273 6.64 -7.52 -0.83
N ARG A 274 6.60 -8.58 -1.65
CA ARG A 274 6.16 -9.93 -1.25
C ARG A 274 7.10 -10.62 -0.28
N THR A 275 8.34 -10.16 -0.10
CA THR A 275 9.21 -10.63 0.99
C THR A 275 8.85 -10.02 2.36
N GLN A 276 8.13 -8.89 2.35
CA GLN A 276 7.77 -8.12 3.53
C GLN A 276 6.31 -8.30 3.95
N ARG A 277 5.40 -8.47 2.98
CA ARG A 277 4.01 -8.86 3.24
C ARG A 277 3.50 -9.80 2.14
N PRO A 278 2.93 -10.96 2.49
CA PRO A 278 2.52 -11.95 1.50
C PRO A 278 1.43 -11.41 0.58
N ALA A 279 1.40 -11.94 -0.66
CA ALA A 279 0.34 -11.70 -1.65
C ALA A 279 0.15 -10.22 -2.08
N THR A 280 1.11 -9.35 -1.80
CA THR A 280 1.11 -7.95 -2.27
C THR A 280 0.96 -7.90 -3.80
N VAL A 281 0.04 -7.06 -4.29
CA VAL A 281 -0.52 -7.07 -5.66
C VAL A 281 -1.15 -8.43 -5.95
N GLN A 282 -2.45 -8.57 -5.66
CA GLN A 282 -3.10 -9.86 -5.48
C GLN A 282 -3.57 -10.49 -6.79
N THR A 283 -4.01 -9.68 -7.76
CA THR A 283 -4.54 -10.16 -9.03
C THR A 283 -3.67 -9.73 -10.20
N GLU A 284 -3.81 -10.45 -11.30
CA GLU A 284 -3.16 -10.11 -12.56
C GLU A 284 -3.58 -8.73 -13.06
N ASP A 285 -4.88 -8.40 -13.02
CA ASP A 285 -5.39 -7.09 -13.42
C ASP A 285 -4.72 -5.94 -12.65
N GLN A 286 -4.46 -6.13 -11.35
CA GLN A 286 -3.74 -5.16 -10.52
C GLN A 286 -2.28 -5.02 -10.97
N TYR A 287 -1.64 -6.13 -11.33
CA TYR A 287 -0.27 -6.12 -11.83
C TYR A 287 -0.17 -5.44 -13.21
N GLN A 288 -1.09 -5.74 -14.13
CA GLN A 288 -1.19 -5.05 -15.41
C GLN A 288 -1.48 -3.56 -15.25
N PHE A 289 -2.34 -3.20 -14.28
CA PHE A 289 -2.63 -1.80 -13.97
C PHE A 289 -1.38 -1.05 -13.51
N CYS A 290 -0.47 -1.68 -12.77
CA CYS A 290 0.81 -1.06 -12.41
C CYS A 290 1.63 -0.67 -13.66
N TYR A 291 1.69 -1.54 -14.68
CA TYR A 291 2.36 -1.22 -15.95
C TYR A 291 1.65 -0.08 -16.68
N ARG A 292 0.32 -0.13 -16.77
CA ARG A 292 -0.48 0.88 -17.46
C ARG A 292 -0.30 2.27 -16.84
N ALA A 293 -0.44 2.38 -15.51
CA ALA A 293 -0.24 3.63 -14.80
C ALA A 293 1.20 4.15 -14.93
N SER A 294 2.20 3.26 -14.91
CA SER A 294 3.60 3.64 -15.14
C SER A 294 3.82 4.23 -16.54
N LEU A 295 3.18 3.65 -17.57
CA LEU A 295 3.25 4.15 -18.94
C LEU A 295 2.55 5.51 -19.10
N GLU A 296 1.36 5.66 -18.52
CA GLU A 296 0.63 6.94 -18.52
C GLU A 296 1.44 8.04 -17.82
N TYR A 297 2.10 7.72 -16.70
CA TYR A 297 3.00 8.66 -16.03
C TYR A 297 4.19 9.05 -16.90
N LEU A 298 4.78 8.10 -17.62
CA LEU A 298 5.89 8.37 -18.54
C LEU A 298 5.47 9.35 -19.64
N GLY A 299 4.31 9.12 -20.28
CA GLY A 299 3.78 10.00 -21.32
C GLY A 299 3.45 11.42 -20.85
N SER A 300 3.27 11.62 -19.54
CA SER A 300 3.09 12.97 -18.98
C SER A 300 4.38 13.80 -19.04
N PHE A 301 5.58 13.19 -18.96
CA PHE A 301 6.85 13.92 -19.05
C PHE A 301 7.14 14.41 -20.46
N ASP A 302 6.77 13.65 -21.49
CA ASP A 302 6.99 14.03 -22.89
C ASP A 302 6.23 15.31 -23.27
N HIS A 303 5.08 15.56 -22.62
CA HIS A 303 4.29 16.79 -22.80
C HIS A 303 4.92 18.02 -22.11
N TYR A 304 5.83 17.82 -21.15
CA TYR A 304 6.59 18.90 -20.50
C TYR A 304 8.01 19.06 -21.08
N ALA A 305 8.41 18.20 -22.02
CA ALA A 305 9.74 18.19 -22.66
C ALA A 305 9.77 18.86 -24.05
N THR A 306 8.63 19.41 -24.51
CA THR A 306 8.51 20.32 -25.66
C THR A 306 8.27 21.75 -25.21
#